data_AF-A0A0N0LS11-F1
#
_entry.id   AF-A0A0N0LS11-F1
#
_cell.length_a   1.000
_cell.length_b   1.000
_cell.length_c   1.000
_cell.angle_alpha   90.00
_cell.angle_beta   90.00
_cell.angle_gamma   90.00
#
_symmetry.space_group_name_H-M   'P 1'
#
loop_
_entity.id
_entity.type
_entity.pdbx_description
1 polymer ?
#
loop_
_entity_poly.entity_id
_entity_poly.type
_entity_poly.pdbx_seq_one_letter_code
_entity_poly.pdbx_strand_id
1 'polypeptide(L)'
;MSGFVGLNELFIKLQLKFEFKLSELEKTHITRLLYPLSNKNRLTLSKEDFTKALEPMHLETNTRYTEAIKQFLINYLEKNIQDMI
;
A
#
# COMPACT_ATOMS: atom_id res chain seq x y z
N MET A 1 -1.91 17.88 9.55
CA MET A 1 -0.85 16.88 9.79
C MET A 1 -1.44 15.56 10.28
N SER A 2 -2.26 14.84 9.48
CA SER A 2 -2.78 13.52 9.89
C SER A 2 -3.19 12.66 8.69
N GLY A 3 -2.24 11.93 8.12
CA GLY A 3 -2.54 10.92 7.10
C GLY A 3 -1.39 9.98 6.78
N PHE A 4 -0.36 9.93 7.64
CA PHE A 4 0.93 9.30 7.30
C PHE A 4 1.41 8.24 8.30
N VAL A 5 0.78 8.05 9.46
CA VAL A 5 1.31 7.12 10.47
C VAL A 5 1.20 5.67 10.00
N GLY A 6 0.12 5.33 9.30
CA GLY A 6 -0.11 3.97 8.80
C GLY A 6 0.82 3.53 7.65
N LEU A 7 1.29 4.46 6.80
CA LEU A 7 2.08 4.10 5.61
C LEU A 7 3.48 3.61 5.96
N ASN A 8 4.12 4.20 6.98
CA ASN A 8 5.42 3.74 7.45
C ASN A 8 5.34 2.32 8.03
N GLU A 9 4.30 2.02 8.81
CA GLU A 9 4.09 0.68 9.33
C GLU A 9 3.83 -0.34 8.20
N LEU A 10 3.04 0.05 7.20
CA LEU A 10 2.82 -0.74 5.99
C LEU A 10 4.13 -1.06 5.28
N PHE A 11 5.02 -0.08 5.09
CA PHE A 11 6.32 -0.31 4.47
C PHE A 11 7.21 -1.22 5.31
N ILE A 12 7.25 -1.04 6.63
CA ILE A 12 8.03 -1.90 7.53
C ILE A 12 7.53 -3.34 7.44
N LYS A 13 6.22 -3.58 7.56
CA LYS A 13 5.65 -4.93 7.50
C LYS A 13 5.85 -5.59 6.14
N LEU A 14 5.78 -4.82 5.06
CA LEU A 14 6.06 -5.31 3.70
C LEU A 14 7.53 -5.73 3.57
N GLN A 15 8.47 -4.90 4.00
CA GLN A 15 9.90 -5.20 3.96
C GLN A 15 10.26 -6.42 4.80
N LEU A 16 9.66 -6.56 5.99
CA LEU A 16 9.83 -7.74 6.84
C LEU A 16 9.28 -9.01 6.20
N LYS A 17 8.09 -8.94 5.58
CA LYS A 17 7.45 -10.12 4.99
C LYS A 17 8.20 -10.69 3.79
N PHE A 18 8.76 -9.81 2.97
CA PHE A 18 9.42 -10.20 1.72
C PHE A 18 10.95 -10.13 1.80
N GLU A 19 11.50 -9.86 2.99
CA GLU A 19 12.94 -9.82 3.27
C GLU A 19 13.74 -8.90 2.32
N PHE A 20 13.16 -7.76 1.90
CA PHE A 20 13.83 -6.78 1.04
C PHE A 20 13.60 -5.35 1.50
N LYS A 21 14.39 -4.41 0.95
CA LYS A 21 14.22 -2.98 1.19
C LYS A 21 13.57 -2.31 -0.02
N LEU A 22 12.46 -1.62 0.21
CA LEU A 22 11.90 -0.72 -0.79
C LEU A 22 12.81 0.49 -0.94
N SER A 23 13.10 0.85 -2.19
CA SER A 23 13.72 2.14 -2.52
C SER A 23 12.77 3.30 -2.21
N GLU A 24 13.32 4.50 -2.04
CA GLU A 24 12.51 5.71 -1.83
C GLU A 24 11.58 6.01 -3.02
N LEU A 25 12.00 5.66 -4.24
CA LEU A 25 11.18 5.79 -5.44
C LEU A 25 9.97 4.85 -5.38
N GLU A 26 10.16 3.59 -4.99
CA GLU A 26 9.07 2.62 -4.84
C GLU A 26 8.11 3.01 -3.72
N LYS A 27 8.62 3.47 -2.56
CA LYS A 27 7.77 3.99 -1.48
C LYS A 27 6.94 5.19 -1.94
N THR A 28 7.57 6.11 -2.68
CA THR A 28 6.88 7.27 -3.25
C THR A 28 5.82 6.84 -4.27
N HIS A 29 6.13 5.86 -5.11
CA HIS A 29 5.20 5.31 -6.09
C HIS A 29 3.97 4.69 -5.39
N ILE A 30 4.18 3.81 -4.41
CA ILE A 30 3.08 3.21 -3.63
C ILE A 30 2.25 4.29 -2.93
N THR A 31 2.89 5.28 -2.32
CA THR A 31 2.20 6.39 -1.66
C THR A 31 1.31 7.17 -2.64
N ARG A 32 1.80 7.45 -3.84
CA ARG A 32 1.01 8.13 -4.89
C ARG A 32 -0.18 7.30 -5.35
N LEU A 33 -0.03 5.98 -5.45
CA LEU A 33 -1.12 5.08 -5.81
C LEU A 33 -2.21 5.03 -4.73
N LEU A 34 -1.82 5.13 -3.46
CA LEU A 34 -2.76 5.10 -2.34
C LEU A 34 -3.36 6.48 -2.01
N TYR A 35 -2.76 7.57 -2.47
CA TYR A 35 -3.22 8.93 -2.21
C TYR A 35 -4.68 9.20 -2.62
N PRO A 36 -5.20 8.72 -3.77
CA PRO A 36 -6.62 8.88 -4.11
C PRO A 36 -7.57 8.26 -3.09
N LEU A 37 -7.13 7.23 -2.34
CA LEU A 37 -7.94 6.58 -1.32
C LEU A 37 -8.04 7.41 -0.05
N SER A 38 -7.08 8.29 0.24
CA SER A 38 -7.16 9.18 1.42
C SER A 38 -8.28 10.22 1.29
N ASN A 39 -8.73 10.50 0.06
CA ASN A 39 -9.83 11.42 -0.23
C ASN A 39 -11.21 10.74 -0.16
N LYS A 40 -11.25 9.40 -0.08
CA LYS A 40 -12.49 8.63 0.07
C LYS A 40 -12.82 8.44 1.54
N ASN A 41 -14.11 8.26 1.85
CA ASN A 41 -14.53 7.88 3.19
C ASN A 41 -13.98 6.47 3.51
N ARG A 42 -13.15 6.37 4.54
CA ARG A 42 -12.50 5.13 4.96
C ARG A 42 -13.49 4.03 5.32
N LEU A 43 -14.67 4.40 5.82
CA LEU A 43 -15.74 3.44 6.19
C LEU A 43 -16.42 2.80 4.97
N THR A 44 -16.26 3.40 3.79
CA THR A 44 -16.84 2.90 2.54
C THR A 44 -15.80 2.28 1.60
N LEU A 45 -14.52 2.31 1.97
CA LEU A 45 -13.46 1.72 1.16
C LEU A 45 -13.60 0.19 1.15
N SER A 46 -13.65 -0.37 -0.05
CA SER A 46 -13.78 -1.79 -0.29
C SER A 46 -12.48 -2.39 -0.84
N LYS A 47 -12.40 -3.72 -0.86
CA LYS A 47 -11.31 -4.45 -1.52
C LYS A 47 -11.13 -4.04 -2.99
N GLU A 48 -12.22 -3.75 -3.70
CA GLU A 48 -12.18 -3.31 -5.10
C GLU A 48 -11.50 -1.95 -5.24
N ASP A 49 -11.70 -1.03 -4.30
CA ASP A 49 -11.04 0.28 -4.30
C ASP A 49 -9.52 0.14 -4.17
N PHE A 50 -9.05 -0.73 -3.26
CA PHE A 50 -7.62 -1.02 -3.10
C PHE A 50 -7.03 -1.69 -4.33
N THR A 51 -7.79 -2.64 -4.92
CA THR A 51 -7.36 -3.37 -6.11
C THR A 51 -7.20 -2.42 -7.30
N LYS A 52 -8.17 -1.52 -7.53
CA LYS A 52 -8.10 -0.50 -8.59
C LYS A 52 -6.95 0.48 -8.37
N ALA A 53 -6.72 0.93 -7.13
CA ALA A 53 -5.63 1.84 -6.82
C ALA A 53 -4.24 1.23 -7.08
N LEU A 54 -4.10 -0.07 -6.82
CA LEU A 54 -2.84 -0.81 -6.96
C LEU A 54 -2.67 -1.52 -8.31
N GLU A 55 -3.67 -1.50 -9.19
CA GLU A 55 -3.62 -2.07 -10.53
C GLU A 55 -2.38 -1.60 -11.34
N PRO A 56 -2.09 -0.28 -11.45
CA PRO A 56 -0.93 0.21 -12.21
C PRO A 56 0.41 0.02 -11.46
N MET A 57 0.41 -0.61 -10.27
CA MET A 57 1.64 -0.79 -9.50
C MET A 57 2.60 -1.72 -10.22
N HIS A 58 3.81 -1.22 -10.47
CA HIS A 58 4.94 -1.99 -10.98
C HIS A 58 6.19 -1.67 -10.17
N LEU A 59 6.83 -2.71 -9.61
CA LEU A 59 8.07 -2.56 -8.84
C LEU A 59 9.21 -3.13 -9.68
N GLU A 60 10.02 -2.23 -10.26
CA GLU A 60 11.15 -2.59 -11.13
C GLU A 60 12.14 -3.52 -10.44
N THR A 61 12.36 -3.29 -9.14
CA THR A 61 13.35 -4.04 -8.36
C THR A 61 12.89 -5.47 -8.04
N ASN A 62 11.58 -5.75 -8.12
CA ASN A 62 10.99 -6.99 -7.62
C ASN A 62 9.82 -7.50 -8.49
N THR A 63 10.03 -7.56 -9.80
CA THR A 63 8.99 -8.00 -10.77
C THR A 63 8.38 -9.35 -10.43
N ARG A 64 9.18 -10.27 -9.88
CA ARG A 64 8.74 -11.61 -9.44
C ARG A 64 7.75 -11.57 -8.27
N TYR A 65 7.84 -10.55 -7.41
CA TYR A 65 7.02 -10.42 -6.21
C TYR A 65 5.94 -9.35 -6.34
N THR A 66 5.89 -8.59 -7.44
CA THR A 66 4.92 -7.50 -7.63
C THR A 66 3.49 -7.92 -7.31
N GLU A 67 3.02 -9.06 -7.82
CA GLU A 67 1.66 -9.54 -7.54
C GLU A 67 1.46 -9.99 -6.09
N ALA A 68 2.45 -10.66 -5.50
CA ALA A 68 2.39 -11.04 -4.09
C ALA A 68 2.38 -9.80 -3.17
N ILE A 69 3.12 -8.75 -3.55
CA ILE A 69 3.17 -7.47 -2.86
C ILE A 69 1.83 -6.75 -3.00
N LYS A 70 1.22 -6.72 -4.19
CA LYS A 70 -0.14 -6.16 -4.39
C LYS A 70 -1.14 -6.86 -3.46
N GLN A 71 -1.14 -8.19 -3.44
CA GLN A 71 -2.03 -8.96 -2.56
C GLN A 71 -1.77 -8.67 -1.08
N PHE A 72 -0.52 -8.53 -0.67
CA PHE A 72 -0.19 -8.13 0.70
C PHE A 72 -0.74 -6.74 1.05
N LEU A 73 -0.52 -5.75 0.17
CA LEU A 73 -0.98 -4.38 0.35
C LEU A 73 -2.51 -4.32 0.45
N ILE A 74 -3.24 -5.01 -0.45
CA ILE A 74 -4.70 -5.08 -0.44
C ILE A 74 -5.19 -5.64 0.89
N ASN A 75 -4.66 -6.79 1.32
CA ASN A 75 -5.06 -7.43 2.58
C ASN A 75 -4.70 -6.58 3.80
N TYR A 76 -3.59 -5.85 3.74
CA TYR A 76 -3.18 -4.96 4.82
C TYR A 76 -4.14 -3.77 4.94
N LEU A 77 -4.44 -3.11 3.82
CA LEU A 77 -5.33 -1.96 3.79
C LEU A 77 -6.74 -2.38 4.22
N GLU A 78 -7.27 -3.49 3.70
CA GLU A 78 -8.57 -4.02 4.12
C GLU A 78 -8.69 -4.21 5.63
N LYS A 79 -7.62 -4.67 6.29
CA LYS A 79 -7.61 -4.92 7.74
C LYS A 79 -7.33 -3.69 8.60
N ASN A 80 -6.57 -2.71 8.08
CA ASN A 80 -5.99 -1.65 8.92
C ASN A 80 -6.40 -0.23 8.48
N ILE A 81 -7.06 -0.04 7.33
CA ILE A 81 -7.38 1.30 6.80
C ILE A 81 -8.22 2.15 7.75
N GLN A 82 -9.03 1.51 8.61
CA GLN A 82 -9.83 2.17 9.62
C GLN A 82 -8.96 2.78 10.73
N ASP A 83 -7.82 2.15 11.03
CA ASP A 83 -6.90 2.51 12.12
C ASP A 83 -5.72 3.39 11.66
N MET A 84 -5.51 3.57 10.36
CA MET A 84 -4.41 4.38 9.79
C MET A 84 -4.69 5.89 9.96
N ILE A 85 -4.49 6.45 11.16
CA ILE A 85 -4.65 7.89 11.49
C ILE A 85 -3.44 8.73 11.03
#